data_AF-A0A0G8AZY7-F1
#
_entry.id   AF-A0A0G8AZY7-F1
#
_cell.length_a   1.000
_cell.length_b   1.000
_cell.length_c   1.000
_cell.angle_alpha   90.00
_cell.angle_beta   90.00
_cell.angle_gamma   90.00
#
_symmetry.space_group_name_H-M   'P 1'
#
loop_
_entity.id
_entity.type
_entity.pdbx_description
1 polymer ?
#
loop_
_entity_poly.entity_id
_entity_poly.type
_entity_poly.pdbx_seq_one_letter_code
_entity_poly.pdbx_strand_id
1 'polypeptide(L)'
;MRTELENWMADTGDPGAMDEMEFVATLWPNHTQPQTADAVIEIIAGGELISSFMEVPLLYEVMIDPGKDAVSLRLESITEGASIGYQTLEAGEPLQDRWLLYTSPITLPAGHTLKAVAHRIGYAPSTVVTATSRLRE
;
A
#
# COMPACT_ATOMS: atom_id res chain seq x y z
N MET A 1 43.98 12.59 0.54
CA MET A 1 42.57 12.53 0.06
C MET A 1 42.02 11.10 0.01
N ARG A 2 42.80 10.06 -0.36
CA ARG A 2 42.33 8.65 -0.26
C ARG A 2 42.27 8.13 1.19
N THR A 3 43.27 8.44 2.01
CA THR A 3 43.34 8.02 3.42
C THR A 3 42.16 8.52 4.27
N GLU A 4 41.68 9.75 4.02
CA GLU A 4 40.51 10.30 4.70
C GLU A 4 39.21 9.59 4.28
N LEU A 5 39.10 9.17 3.02
CA LEU A 5 37.97 8.38 2.52
C LEU A 5 37.95 6.98 3.15
N GLU A 6 39.13 6.33 3.20
CA GLU A 6 39.31 5.01 3.80
C GLU A 6 38.97 5.00 5.30
N ASN A 7 39.42 6.03 6.03
CA ASN A 7 39.10 6.21 7.44
C ASN A 7 37.60 6.44 7.66
N TRP A 8 36.94 7.24 6.81
CA TRP A 8 35.51 7.50 6.92
C TRP A 8 34.65 6.26 6.63
N MET A 9 35.02 5.47 5.61
CA MET A 9 34.33 4.21 5.29
C MET A 9 34.43 3.20 6.45
N ALA A 10 35.61 3.10 7.08
CA ALA A 10 35.82 2.22 8.22
C ALA A 10 35.05 2.67 9.48
N ASP A 11 34.99 3.97 9.75
CA ASP A 11 34.32 4.53 10.94
C ASP A 11 32.79 4.51 10.81
N THR A 12 32.27 4.68 9.59
CA THR A 12 30.83 4.70 9.30
C THR A 12 30.21 3.29 9.26
N GLY A 13 31.03 2.25 9.13
CA GLY A 13 30.55 0.88 8.95
C GLY A 13 29.79 0.71 7.64
N ASP A 14 30.26 1.39 6.57
CA ASP A 14 29.60 1.40 5.27
C ASP A 14 29.66 -0.01 4.62
N PRO A 15 28.51 -0.67 4.38
CA PRO A 15 28.47 -1.96 3.71
C PRO A 15 28.88 -1.88 2.22
N GLY A 16 29.12 -0.70 1.64
CA GLY A 16 29.48 -0.55 0.23
C GLY A 16 30.73 -1.31 -0.24
N ALA A 17 31.57 -1.80 0.68
CA ALA A 17 32.72 -2.66 0.39
C ALA A 17 32.45 -4.17 0.55
N MET A 18 31.28 -4.56 1.05
CA MET A 18 30.90 -5.97 1.21
C MET A 18 30.45 -6.58 -0.11
N ASP A 19 30.61 -7.90 -0.26
CA ASP A 19 30.11 -8.59 -1.45
C ASP A 19 28.58 -8.47 -1.54
N GLU A 20 28.05 -8.25 -2.75
CA GLU A 20 26.62 -8.05 -2.97
C GLU A 20 25.79 -9.26 -2.49
N MET A 21 26.30 -10.48 -2.63
CA MET A 21 25.62 -11.67 -2.09
C MET A 21 25.63 -11.68 -0.56
N GLU A 22 26.72 -11.22 0.07
CA GLU A 22 26.82 -11.09 1.53
C GLU A 22 25.86 -10.00 2.06
N PHE A 23 25.70 -8.91 1.31
CA PHE A 23 24.76 -7.84 1.65
C PHE A 23 23.31 -8.33 1.57
N VAL A 24 22.97 -9.02 0.48
CA VAL A 24 21.65 -9.63 0.29
C VAL A 24 21.34 -10.66 1.37
N ALA A 25 22.30 -11.48 1.78
CA ALA A 25 22.12 -12.45 2.86
C ALA A 25 21.87 -11.79 4.23
N THR A 26 22.45 -10.61 4.47
CA THR A 26 22.22 -9.83 5.68
C THR A 26 20.80 -9.23 5.71
N LEU A 27 20.28 -8.82 4.57
CA LEU A 27 18.95 -8.22 4.45
C LEU A 27 17.82 -9.25 4.37
N TRP A 28 18.03 -10.35 3.63
CA TRP A 28 17.03 -11.37 3.34
C TRP A 28 17.54 -12.75 3.78
N PRO A 29 17.26 -13.15 5.03
CA PRO A 29 17.58 -14.50 5.47
C PRO A 29 16.88 -15.53 4.56
N ASN A 30 17.65 -16.49 4.04
CA ASN A 30 17.23 -17.45 3.00
C ASN A 30 17.06 -16.87 1.59
N HIS A 31 17.66 -15.71 1.30
CA HIS A 31 17.68 -15.05 -0.02
C HIS A 31 16.28 -14.79 -0.61
N THR A 32 15.26 -14.69 0.25
CA THR A 32 13.88 -14.48 -0.17
C THR A 32 13.41 -13.13 0.33
N GLN A 33 13.10 -12.26 -0.61
CA GLN A 33 12.52 -10.96 -0.29
C GLN A 33 11.13 -11.18 0.33
N PRO A 34 10.87 -10.65 1.53
CA PRO A 34 9.55 -10.76 2.15
C PRO A 34 8.52 -9.95 1.37
N GLN A 35 7.26 -10.38 1.39
CA GLN A 35 6.17 -9.69 0.70
C GLN A 35 5.41 -8.75 1.65
N THR A 36 5.08 -7.55 1.16
CA THR A 36 4.20 -6.62 1.87
C THR A 36 2.77 -7.17 1.85
N ALA A 37 2.11 -7.19 3.00
CA ALA A 37 0.72 -7.61 3.10
C ALA A 37 -0.20 -6.64 2.36
N ASP A 38 -1.28 -7.18 1.78
CA ASP A 38 -2.25 -6.40 1.02
C ASP A 38 -2.90 -5.28 1.83
N ALA A 39 -3.32 -4.23 1.12
CA ALA A 39 -4.03 -3.12 1.72
C ALA A 39 -5.47 -3.53 2.06
N VAL A 40 -5.87 -3.35 3.31
CA VAL A 40 -7.23 -3.54 3.80
C VAL A 40 -8.00 -2.24 3.58
N ILE A 41 -9.23 -2.36 3.06
CA ILE A 41 -10.14 -1.25 2.83
C ILE A 41 -11.24 -1.31 3.90
N GLU A 42 -11.34 -0.26 4.70
CA GLU A 42 -12.33 -0.13 5.76
C GLU A 42 -13.32 0.99 5.44
N ILE A 43 -14.60 0.75 5.66
CA ILE A 43 -15.65 1.75 5.44
C ILE A 43 -15.86 2.52 6.73
N ILE A 44 -15.76 3.85 6.66
CA ILE A 44 -16.00 4.75 7.80
C ILE A 44 -17.21 5.66 7.54
N ALA A 45 -17.98 5.95 8.60
CA ALA A 45 -19.00 7.01 8.60
C ALA A 45 -18.85 7.86 9.86
N GLY A 46 -18.78 9.18 9.70
CA GLY A 46 -18.62 10.10 10.84
C GLY A 46 -17.31 9.90 11.63
N GLY A 47 -16.30 9.24 11.03
CA GLY A 47 -15.04 8.90 11.70
C GLY A 47 -15.03 7.57 12.44
N GLU A 48 -16.15 6.83 12.47
CA GLU A 48 -16.25 5.52 13.10
C GLU A 48 -16.19 4.40 12.07
N LEU A 49 -15.51 3.30 12.41
CA LEU A 49 -15.41 2.10 11.58
C LEU A 49 -16.76 1.40 11.53
N ILE A 50 -17.32 1.27 10.33
CA ILE A 50 -18.59 0.58 10.10
C ILE A 50 -18.34 -0.88 9.72
N SER A 51 -17.29 -1.13 8.94
CA SER A 51 -16.97 -2.46 8.42
C SER A 51 -15.49 -2.55 8.02
N SER A 52 -14.87 -3.67 8.39
CA SER A 52 -13.51 -4.04 8.00
C SER A 52 -13.56 -5.42 7.36
N PHE A 53 -12.95 -5.58 6.18
CA PHE A 53 -12.98 -6.83 5.43
C PHE A 53 -11.61 -7.51 5.50
N MET A 54 -11.45 -8.47 6.41
CA MET A 54 -10.17 -9.14 6.66
C MET A 54 -9.87 -10.36 5.77
N GLU A 55 -10.82 -10.81 4.93
CA GLU A 55 -10.64 -12.01 4.10
C GLU A 55 -11.05 -11.75 2.64
N VAL A 56 -10.15 -12.11 1.72
CA VAL A 56 -10.21 -11.76 0.28
C VAL A 56 -11.27 -12.59 -0.45
N PRO A 57 -12.04 -11.95 -1.33
CA PRO A 57 -11.64 -11.96 -2.74
C PRO A 57 -11.05 -10.62 -3.19
N LEU A 58 -10.18 -10.68 -4.20
CA LEU A 58 -9.43 -9.57 -4.83
C LEU A 58 -10.31 -8.42 -5.39
N LEU A 59 -11.63 -8.52 -5.25
CA LEU A 59 -12.65 -7.57 -5.71
C LEU A 59 -13.68 -7.36 -4.60
N TYR A 60 -13.70 -6.15 -4.03
CA TYR A 60 -14.68 -5.73 -3.03
C TYR A 60 -15.80 -4.91 -3.67
N GLU A 61 -17.03 -5.13 -3.24
CA GLU A 61 -18.17 -4.27 -3.57
C GLU A 61 -18.46 -3.36 -2.37
N VAL A 62 -18.23 -2.06 -2.55
CA VAL A 62 -18.51 -1.06 -1.51
C VAL A 62 -19.93 -0.57 -1.71
N MET A 63 -20.81 -0.97 -0.81
CA MET A 63 -22.22 -0.60 -0.86
C MET A 63 -22.42 0.79 -0.23
N ILE A 64 -22.99 1.71 -1.00
CA ILE A 64 -23.34 3.05 -0.55
C ILE A 64 -24.82 3.08 -0.20
N ASP A 65 -25.16 3.59 0.99
CA ASP A 65 -26.54 3.68 1.46
C ASP A 65 -27.39 4.63 0.59
N PRO A 66 -28.68 4.33 0.37
CA PRO A 66 -29.57 5.19 -0.40
C PRO A 66 -29.66 6.59 0.23
N GLY A 67 -29.42 7.63 -0.58
CA GLY A 67 -29.34 9.02 -0.15
C GLY A 67 -27.92 9.53 0.15
N LYS A 68 -26.89 8.70 -0.03
CA LYS A 68 -25.49 9.14 -0.08
C LYS A 68 -24.92 8.92 -1.48
N ASP A 69 -24.23 9.92 -2.03
CA ASP A 69 -23.54 9.82 -3.32
C ASP A 69 -22.09 9.31 -3.17
N ALA A 70 -21.58 9.23 -1.94
CA ALA A 70 -20.21 8.83 -1.66
C ALA A 70 -20.05 8.16 -0.29
N VAL A 71 -18.96 7.41 -0.15
CA VAL A 71 -18.56 6.70 1.06
C VAL A 71 -17.13 7.07 1.44
N SER A 72 -16.85 7.15 2.74
CA SER A 72 -15.50 7.41 3.23
C SER A 72 -14.79 6.10 3.54
N LEU A 73 -13.56 5.97 3.06
CA LEU A 73 -12.74 4.76 3.12
C LEU A 73 -11.43 5.03 3.85
N ARG A 74 -11.06 4.12 4.74
CA ARG A 74 -9.76 4.08 5.40
C ARG A 74 -8.97 2.91 4.83
N LEU A 75 -7.67 3.13 4.61
CA LEU A 75 -6.76 2.10 4.10
C LEU A 75 -5.75 1.75 5.18
N GLU A 76 -5.51 0.47 5.39
CA GLU A 76 -4.52 -0.03 6.35
C GLU A 76 -3.74 -1.21 5.76
N SER A 77 -2.56 -1.50 6.31
CA SER A 77 -1.82 -2.73 6.00
C SER A 77 -1.22 -3.25 7.29
N ILE A 78 -1.26 -4.56 7.49
CA ILE A 78 -0.67 -5.21 8.67
C ILE A 78 0.86 -5.19 8.63
N THR A 79 1.47 -4.90 7.48
CA THR A 79 2.92 -4.72 7.38
C THR A 79 3.31 -3.37 7.99
N GLU A 80 3.94 -3.42 9.15
CA GLU A 80 4.38 -2.22 9.87
C GLU A 80 5.19 -1.29 8.97
N GLY A 81 4.84 0.00 9.01
CA GLY A 81 5.40 1.10 8.20
C GLY A 81 5.45 0.84 6.68
N ALA A 82 4.58 -0.02 6.15
CA ALA A 82 4.24 0.02 4.75
C ALA A 82 3.51 1.34 4.43
N SER A 83 3.82 1.91 3.27
CA SER A 83 3.07 3.03 2.70
C SER A 83 2.03 2.50 1.73
N ILE A 84 0.86 3.11 1.67
CA ILE A 84 -0.23 2.67 0.79
C ILE A 84 -0.40 3.68 -0.34
N GLY A 85 -0.26 3.20 -1.58
CA GLY A 85 -0.63 3.94 -2.78
C GLY A 85 -2.06 3.62 -3.19
N TYR A 86 -2.80 4.61 -3.68
CA TYR A 86 -4.16 4.41 -4.19
C TYR A 86 -4.45 5.19 -5.46
N GLN A 87 -5.49 4.76 -6.17
CA GLN A 87 -6.07 5.40 -7.35
C GLN A 87 -7.60 5.26 -7.33
N THR A 88 -8.31 6.33 -7.67
CA THR A 88 -9.75 6.31 -7.91
C THR A 88 -10.00 6.47 -9.40
N LEU A 89 -10.72 5.52 -10.00
CA LEU A 89 -11.02 5.47 -11.43
C LEU A 89 -12.53 5.53 -11.62
N GLU A 90 -13.00 6.25 -12.63
CA GLU A 90 -14.38 6.13 -13.09
C GLU A 90 -14.61 4.77 -13.77
N ALA A 91 -15.87 4.35 -13.86
CA ALA A 91 -16.22 3.10 -14.53
C ALA A 91 -15.73 3.08 -15.99
N GLY A 92 -14.75 2.22 -16.27
CA GLY A 92 -14.20 2.05 -17.62
C GLY A 92 -12.95 2.87 -17.93
N GLU A 93 -12.44 3.67 -16.99
CA GLU A 93 -11.15 4.32 -17.15
C GLU A 93 -9.98 3.33 -17.01
N PRO A 94 -8.91 3.48 -17.81
CA PRO A 94 -7.70 2.67 -17.66
C PRO A 94 -6.95 3.03 -16.38
N LEU A 95 -6.12 2.10 -15.90
CA LEU A 95 -5.16 2.36 -14.83
C LEU A 95 -4.26 3.56 -15.20
N GLN A 96 -4.13 4.49 -14.27
CA GLN A 96 -3.23 5.62 -14.42
C GLN A 96 -1.79 5.19 -14.05
N ASP A 97 -0.80 5.89 -14.59
CA ASP A 97 0.61 5.68 -14.22
C ASP A 97 0.93 6.27 -12.82
N ARG A 98 0.14 7.26 -12.39
CA ARG A 98 0.37 8.01 -11.15
C ARG A 98 -0.44 7.45 -9.98
N TRP A 99 0.24 7.05 -8.91
CA TRP A 99 -0.38 6.65 -7.65
C TRP A 99 -0.39 7.80 -6.63
N LEU A 100 -1.47 7.94 -5.87
CA LEU A 100 -1.57 8.89 -4.75
C LEU A 100 -1.15 8.19 -3.46
N LEU A 101 -0.44 8.91 -2.58
CA LEU A 101 -0.08 8.38 -1.26
C LEU A 101 -1.25 8.54 -0.29
N TYR A 102 -1.62 7.46 0.39
CA TYR A 102 -2.65 7.49 1.43
C TYR A 102 -2.13 8.16 2.71
N THR A 103 -2.74 9.28 3.09
CA THR A 103 -2.42 10.00 4.34
C THR A 103 -3.66 10.35 5.17
N SER A 104 -4.86 10.20 4.61
CA SER A 104 -6.14 10.55 5.25
C SER A 104 -7.26 9.77 4.58
N PRO A 105 -8.42 9.57 5.25
CA PRO A 105 -9.54 8.87 4.65
C PRO A 105 -9.97 9.43 3.29
N ILE A 106 -10.28 8.52 2.36
CA ILE A 106 -10.61 8.82 0.97
C ILE A 106 -12.12 8.81 0.80
N THR A 107 -12.67 9.78 0.08
CA THR A 107 -14.08 9.75 -0.33
C THR A 107 -14.19 9.09 -1.70
N LEU A 108 -14.90 7.96 -1.78
CA LEU A 108 -15.18 7.25 -3.02
C LEU A 108 -16.63 7.55 -3.47
N PRO A 109 -16.84 8.23 -4.61
CA PRO A 109 -18.18 8.46 -5.15
C PRO A 109 -18.78 7.16 -5.71
N ALA A 110 -20.11 7.08 -5.78
CA ALA A 110 -20.81 5.96 -6.38
C ALA A 110 -20.39 5.69 -7.82
N GLY A 111 -20.31 4.41 -8.21
CA GLY A 111 -19.90 3.99 -9.55
C GLY A 111 -18.41 4.10 -9.85
N HIS A 112 -17.59 4.56 -8.89
CA HIS A 112 -16.14 4.61 -9.04
C HIS A 112 -15.47 3.37 -8.46
N THR A 113 -14.29 3.05 -8.99
CA THR A 113 -13.43 1.98 -8.54
C THR A 113 -12.19 2.54 -7.85
N LEU A 114 -11.97 2.15 -6.60
CA LEU A 114 -10.74 2.36 -5.86
C LEU A 114 -9.78 1.19 -6.12
N LYS A 115 -8.51 1.51 -6.35
CA LYS A 115 -7.41 0.55 -6.33
C LYS A 115 -6.39 0.96 -5.29
N ALA A 116 -5.88 0.01 -4.52
CA ALA A 116 -4.91 0.25 -3.47
C ALA A 116 -3.78 -0.80 -3.50
N VAL A 117 -2.56 -0.37 -3.17
CA VAL A 117 -1.38 -1.24 -3.08
C VAL A 117 -0.51 -0.79 -1.90
N ALA A 118 -0.04 -1.73 -1.10
CA ALA A 118 0.89 -1.48 -0.01
C ALA A 118 2.34 -1.75 -0.45
N HIS A 119 3.26 -0.89 -0.02
CA HIS A 119 4.68 -0.97 -0.35
C HIS A 119 5.53 -0.67 0.88
N ARG A 120 6.44 -1.59 1.23
CA ARG A 120 7.46 -1.40 2.27
C ARG A 120 8.85 -1.47 1.66
N ILE A 121 9.72 -0.51 1.99
CA ILE A 121 11.12 -0.51 1.52
C ILE A 121 11.82 -1.78 2.00
N GLY A 122 12.50 -2.48 1.08
CA GLY A 122 13.16 -3.76 1.34
C GLY A 122 12.25 -5.00 1.19
N TYR A 123 10.95 -4.81 0.94
CA TYR A 123 9.96 -5.87 0.71
C TYR A 123 9.46 -5.82 -0.73
N ALA A 124 8.94 -6.94 -1.23
CA ALA A 124 8.15 -6.95 -2.46
C ALA A 124 6.81 -6.23 -2.22
N PRO A 125 6.28 -5.50 -3.21
CA PRO A 125 4.98 -4.83 -3.09
C PRO A 125 3.85 -5.84 -2.91
N SER A 126 2.73 -5.37 -2.32
CA SER A 126 1.52 -6.19 -2.20
C SER A 126 0.82 -6.35 -3.55
N THR A 127 -0.22 -7.19 -3.59
CA THR A 127 -1.15 -7.20 -4.73
C THR A 127 -2.01 -5.93 -4.74
N VAL A 128 -2.56 -5.60 -5.91
CA VAL A 128 -3.47 -4.44 -6.05
C VAL A 128 -4.87 -4.88 -5.65
N VAL A 129 -5.36 -4.35 -4.55
CA VAL A 129 -6.74 -4.54 -4.08
C VAL A 129 -7.67 -3.61 -4.85
N THR A 130 -8.78 -4.14 -5.36
CA THR A 130 -9.77 -3.37 -6.14
C THR A 130 -11.10 -3.35 -5.41
N ALA A 131 -11.68 -2.17 -5.24
CA ALA A 131 -12.99 -1.96 -4.62
C ALA A 131 -13.87 -1.10 -5.52
N THR A 132 -15.02 -1.62 -5.94
CA THR A 132 -15.98 -0.90 -6.78
C THR A 132 -17.17 -0.49 -5.94
N SER A 133 -17.53 0.79 -5.99
CA SER A 133 -18.69 1.30 -5.29
C SER A 133 -19.99 1.04 -6.07
N ARG A 134 -21.02 0.56 -5.37
CA ARG A 134 -22.38 0.39 -5.91
C ARG A 134 -23.39 0.97 -4.94
N LEU A 135 -24.46 1.55 -5.48
CA LEU A 135 -25.59 2.01 -4.68
C LEU A 135 -26.40 0.80 -4.19
N ARG A 136 -26.82 0.80 -2.92
CA ARG A 136 -27.83 -0.14 -2.42
C ARG A 136 -29.19 0.21 -3.03
N GLU A 137 -29.88 -0.80 -3.53
CA GLU A 137 -31.29 -0.71 -3.99
C GLU A 137 -32.26 -0.51 -2.82
#